data_AF-A0A969U1S3-F1
#
_entry.id   AF-A0A969U1S3-F1
#
_cell.length_a   1.000
_cell.length_b   1.000
_cell.length_c   1.000
_cell.angle_alpha   90.00
_cell.angle_beta   90.00
_cell.angle_gamma   90.00
#
_symmetry.space_group_name_H-M   'P 1'
#
loop_
_entity.id
_entity.type
_entity.pdbx_description
1 polymer ?
#
loop_
_entity_poly.entity_id
_entity_poly.type
_entity_poly.pdbx_seq_one_letter_code
_entity_poly.pdbx_strand_id
1 'polypeptide(L)' 'MPNRTVRLLHVDDVEEEFILARELLSSVQGIDFVFQWAADIQSGLRMIQAASFDVCLVDYLFGTG' A
#
# COMPACT_ATOMS: atom_id res chain seq x y z
N MET A 1 -19.09 -16.31 2.28
CA MET A 1 -17.69 -16.76 2.27
C MET A 1 -16.89 -15.73 3.05
N PRO A 2 -15.89 -16.10 3.87
CA PRO A 2 -15.06 -15.10 4.53
C PRO A 2 -14.29 -14.30 3.47
N ASN A 3 -14.10 -13.00 3.71
CA ASN A 3 -13.31 -12.15 2.84
C ASN A 3 -11.86 -12.64 2.81
N ARG A 4 -11.22 -12.53 1.63
CA ARG A 4 -9.79 -12.83 1.48
C ARG A 4 -8.98 -11.66 2.01
N THR A 5 -8.11 -11.88 2.99
CA THR A 5 -7.18 -10.84 3.44
C THR A 5 -6.02 -10.67 2.46
N VAL A 6 -5.67 -9.43 2.13
CA VAL A 6 -4.51 -9.06 1.30
C VAL A 6 -3.68 -8.02 2.03
N ARG A 7 -2.41 -8.31 2.31
CA ARG A 7 -1.47 -7.37 2.93
C ARG A 7 -0.81 -6.55 1.84
N LEU A 8 -1.08 -5.25 1.84
CA LEU A 8 -0.61 -4.32 0.82
C LEU A 8 0.34 -3.30 1.44
N LEU A 9 1.52 -3.15 0.84
CA LEU A 9 2.41 -2.02 1.09
C LEU A 9 2.21 -0.98 0.01
N HIS A 10 1.92 0.27 0.40
CA HIS A 10 1.92 1.41 -0.51
C HIS A 10 3.18 2.25 -0.25
N VAL A 11 4.00 2.46 -1.26
CA VAL A 11 5.23 3.26 -1.20
C VAL A 11 5.02 4.50 -2.07
N ASP A 12 4.85 5.65 -1.45
CA ASP A 12 4.48 6.93 -2.09
C ASP A 12 4.86 8.10 -1.17
N ASP A 13 5.40 9.20 -1.70
CA ASP A 13 5.74 10.41 -0.93
C ASP A 13 4.55 11.35 -0.67
N VAL A 14 3.41 11.15 -1.34
CA VAL A 14 2.20 11.97 -1.22
C VAL A 14 1.12 11.25 -0.42
N GLU A 15 0.76 11.78 0.76
CA GLU A 15 -0.24 11.15 1.65
C GLU A 15 -1.64 11.12 1.02
N GLU A 16 -2.02 12.16 0.27
CA GLU A 16 -3.32 12.24 -0.38
C GLU A 16 -3.52 11.13 -1.41
N GLU A 17 -2.48 10.73 -2.14
CA GLU A 17 -2.53 9.60 -3.09
C GLU A 17 -2.71 8.28 -2.37
N PHE A 18 -2.04 8.10 -1.21
CA PHE A 18 -2.26 6.96 -0.33
C PHE A 18 -3.72 6.88 0.16
N ILE A 19 -4.29 7.99 0.62
CA ILE A 19 -5.68 8.03 1.12
C ILE A 19 -6.65 7.65 0.00
N LEU A 20 -6.50 8.23 -1.19
CA LEU A 20 -7.35 7.94 -2.35
C LEU A 20 -7.28 6.46 -2.76
N ALA A 21 -6.07 5.89 -2.85
CA ALA A 21 -5.89 4.49 -3.20
C ALA A 21 -6.52 3.56 -2.16
N ARG A 22 -6.37 3.88 -0.87
CA ARG A 22 -6.99 3.12 0.22
C ARG A 22 -8.52 3.15 0.15
N GLU A 23 -9.12 4.31 -0.10
CA GLU A 23 -10.58 4.43 -0.24
C GLU A 23 -11.09 3.59 -1.41
N LEU A 24 -10.44 3.70 -2.57
CA LEU A 24 -10.82 2.93 -3.76
C LEU A 24 -10.75 1.42 -3.50
N LEU A 25 -9.64 0.94 -2.92
CA LEU A 25 -9.44 -0.49 -2.67
C LEU A 25 -10.34 -1.03 -1.56
N SER A 26 -10.70 -0.21 -0.57
CA SER A 26 -11.65 -0.59 0.48
C SER A 26 -13.07 -0.81 -0.04
N SER A 27 -13.38 -0.34 -1.25
CA SER A 27 -14.68 -0.58 -1.90
C SER A 27 -14.81 -1.96 -2.56
N VAL A 28 -13.70 -2.70 -2.70
CA VAL A 28 -13.69 -4.01 -3.35
C VAL A 28 -14.34 -5.07 -2.45
N GLN A 29 -15.44 -5.65 -2.93
CA GLN A 29 -16.14 -6.69 -2.18
C GLN A 29 -15.37 -8.01 -2.17
N GLY A 30 -15.42 -8.72 -1.04
CA GLY A 30 -14.80 -10.04 -0.91
C GLY A 30 -13.31 -10.02 -0.54
N ILE A 31 -12.69 -8.84 -0.41
CA ILE A 31 -11.28 -8.68 -0.07
C ILE A 31 -11.14 -7.71 1.10
N ASP A 32 -10.40 -8.12 2.13
CA ASP A 32 -10.02 -7.25 3.24
C ASP A 32 -8.56 -6.83 3.05
N PHE A 33 -8.34 -5.59 2.60
CA PHE A 33 -7.00 -5.05 2.45
C PHE A 33 -6.45 -4.56 3.80
N VAL A 34 -5.25 -5.02 4.15
CA VAL A 34 -4.48 -4.54 5.29
C VAL A 34 -3.35 -3.67 4.76
N PHE A 35 -3.51 -2.36 4.92
CA PHE A 35 -2.58 -1.36 4.39
C PHE A 35 -1.42 -1.07 5.35
N GLN A 36 -0.23 -0.95 4.79
CA GLN A 36 0.88 -0.22 5.38
C GLN A 36 1.39 0.80 4.37
N TRP A 37 1.87 1.94 4.86
CA TRP A 37 2.38 3.03 4.02
C TRP A 37 3.86 3.30 4.34
N ALA A 38 4.62 3.62 3.31
CA ALA A 38 6.00 4.07 3.37
C ALA A 38 6.14 5.36 2.55
N ALA A 39 6.60 6.43 3.19
CA ALA A 39 6.76 7.75 2.57
C ALA A 39 7.98 7.84 1.63
N ASP A 40 8.83 6.80 1.58
CA ASP A 40 10.05 6.79 0.79
C ASP A 40 10.47 5.36 0.43
N ILE A 41 11.29 5.24 -0.62
CA ILE A 41 11.80 3.95 -1.10
C ILE A 41 12.59 3.19 -0.03
N GLN A 42 13.37 3.88 0.81
CA GLN A 42 14.21 3.21 1.80
C GLN A 42 13.37 2.63 2.94
N SER A 43 12.34 3.33 3.41
CA SER A 43 11.37 2.78 4.36
C SER A 43 10.60 1.60 3.77
N GLY A 44 10.14 1.72 2.52
CA GLY A 44 9.47 0.63 1.81
C GLY A 44 10.33 -0.63 1.71
N LEU A 45 11.61 -0.50 1.33
CA LEU A 45 12.56 -1.62 1.26
C LEU A 45 12.77 -2.28 2.63
N ARG A 46 12.94 -1.48 3.70
CA ARG A 46 13.08 -2.03 5.07
C ARG A 46 11.83 -2.80 5.49
N MET A 47 10.65 -2.31 5.13
CA MET A 47 9.38 -2.97 5.45
C MET A 47 9.24 -4.31 4.70
N ILE A 48 9.58 -4.36 3.41
CA ILE A 48 9.57 -5.60 2.61
C ILE A 48 10.54 -6.64 3.20
N GLN A 49 11.68 -6.21 3.74
CA GLN A 49 12.63 -7.10 4.40
C GLN A 49 12.13 -7.60 5.77
N ALA A 50 11.35 -6.79 6.48
CA ALA A 50 10.88 -7.08 7.83
C ALA A 50 9.56 -7.87 7.88
N ALA A 51 8.74 -7.79 6.83
CA ALA A 51 7.40 -8.38 6.79
C ALA A 51 7.08 -8.95 5.41
N SER A 52 6.12 -9.88 5.36
CA SER A 52 5.59 -10.39 4.09
C SER A 52 4.37 -9.58 3.66
N PHE A 53 4.45 -8.99 2.48
CA PHE A 53 3.33 -8.38 1.77
C PHE A 53 2.92 -9.27 0.61
N ASP A 54 1.63 -9.26 0.27
CA ASP A 54 1.09 -9.99 -0.87
C ASP A 54 1.17 -9.13 -2.14
N VAL A 55 1.09 -7.80 -1.98
CA VAL A 55 1.18 -6.80 -3.04
C VAL A 55 1.95 -5.57 -2.55
N CYS A 56 2.78 -5.00 -3.42
CA CYS A 56 3.37 -3.67 -3.22
C CYS A 56 2.85 -2.74 -4.32
N LEU A 57 2.20 -1.65 -3.94
CA LEU A 57 1.86 -0.52 -4.81
C LEU A 57 2.95 0.53 -4.62
N VAL A 58 3.67 0.87 -5.68
CA VAL A 58 4.81 1.78 -5.62
C VAL A 58 4.57 2.90 -6.61
N ASP A 59 4.59 4.14 -6.14
CA ASP A 59 4.52 5.28 -7.04
C ASP A 59 5.75 5.27 -7.97
N TYR A 60 5.49 5.54 -9.24
CA TYR A 60 6.54 5.65 -10.25
C TYR A 60 7.13 7.06 -10.32
N LEU A 61 6.37 8.09 -9.91
CA LEU A 61 6.72 9.51 -10.04
C LEU A 61 7.27 10.14 -8.75
N PHE A 62 7.87 9.31 -7.89
CA PHE A 62 8.49 9.69 -6.62
C PHE A 62 9.27 11.02 -6.69
N GLY A 63 8.92 11.97 -5.81
CA GLY A 63 9.67 13.21 -5.65
C GLY A 63 9.43 14.28 -6.71
N THR A 64 8.31 14.21 -7.45
CA THR A 64 7.89 15.25 -8.41
C THR A 64 6.79 16.19 -7.89
N GLY A 65 6.47 16.12 -6.59
CA GLY A 65 5.54 17.03 -5.89
C GLY A 65 6.04 18.46 -5.72
#